data_AF-A0AAC9ULD5-F1
#
_entry.id   AF-A0AAC9ULD5-F1
#
_cell.length_a   1.000
_cell.length_b   1.000
_cell.length_c   1.000
_cell.angle_alpha   90.00
_cell.angle_beta   90.00
_cell.angle_gamma   90.00
#
_symmetry.space_group_name_H-M   'P 1'
#
loop_
_entity.id
_entity.type
_entity.pdbx_description
1 polymer ?
#
loop_
_entity_poly.entity_id
_entity_poly.type
_entity_poly.pdbx_seq_one_letter_code
_entity_poly.pdbx_strand_id
1 'polypeptide(L)'
;MSQAKSIAIWCKTEDDKLSFLNEKMQMHVNYWHFSYEKRGAITRLFNFFKRTNRRSSRDTPDFIDIGLMLPLAESLDSVSIYLPFLASISDIEDISPLLSNYEVAGAIFNENLKVDPGKPEEQHCFSLIKNGNELCRIRKFAKNQSNIIAESSLISCEEIETGEGSVLTLKKEAFSAFRASGSLAYYRFRVALEGNDKQVFLRGIDPKDKLFKSSYEKTEFIDFRINEFRLLPQLVQRKIVDEQKCTALPMNRIDFLLAVNLVADITGARKEFHKSRFLEPLLWKDYFKGNHEYVAELITRGMLVYHWKKVRNTVSEPNESFNDFVAFVKLKVNLSSTSTILKYMTIAFLVGLLGSLIGSFIYTGPEGITSAKEKWSLWLQPNTVDIAIPLSKNVEEKEEMPQSVSASETIN
;
A
#
# COMPACT_ATOMS: atom_id res chain seq x y z
N MET A 1 -23.03 4.47 5.51
CA MET A 1 -21.59 4.75 5.76
C MET A 1 -21.03 3.54 6.47
N SER A 2 -19.90 2.96 6.06
CA SER A 2 -19.33 1.83 6.81
C SER A 2 -18.83 2.31 8.17
N GLN A 3 -19.15 1.55 9.22
CA GLN A 3 -18.70 1.82 10.58
C GLN A 3 -17.18 1.60 10.67
N ALA A 4 -16.51 2.30 11.60
CA ALA A 4 -15.10 2.01 11.88
C ALA A 4 -14.99 0.58 12.42
N LYS A 5 -13.99 -0.18 11.96
CA LYS A 5 -13.74 -1.55 12.43
C LYS A 5 -12.45 -1.59 13.23
N SER A 6 -12.30 -2.64 14.05
CA SER A 6 -11.09 -2.88 14.85
C SER A 6 -10.54 -4.27 14.54
N ILE A 7 -9.22 -4.39 14.48
CA ILE A 7 -8.55 -5.68 14.65
C ILE A 7 -8.74 -6.10 16.12
N ALA A 8 -8.78 -7.41 16.37
CA ALA A 8 -8.65 -7.91 17.73
C ALA A 8 -7.53 -8.94 17.83
N ILE A 9 -6.96 -9.06 19.02
CA ILE A 9 -6.03 -10.12 19.38
C ILE A 9 -6.34 -10.57 20.80
N TRP A 10 -6.34 -11.88 21.00
CA TRP A 10 -6.50 -12.49 22.30
C TRP A 10 -5.75 -13.82 22.37
N CYS A 11 -5.57 -14.30 23.59
CA CYS A 11 -4.87 -15.54 23.86
C CYS A 11 -5.73 -16.48 24.70
N LYS A 12 -5.59 -17.78 24.46
CA LYS A 12 -6.14 -18.83 25.31
C LYS A 12 -5.00 -19.48 26.09
N THR A 13 -5.17 -19.63 27.39
CA THR A 13 -4.18 -20.26 28.27
C THR A 13 -4.81 -21.37 29.11
N GLU A 14 -4.04 -22.42 29.42
CA GLU A 14 -4.53 -23.55 30.24
C GLU A 14 -4.77 -23.17 31.72
N ASP A 15 -3.96 -22.25 32.26
CA ASP A 15 -3.92 -21.93 33.70
C ASP A 15 -4.51 -20.55 34.07
N ASP A 16 -5.21 -19.87 33.15
CA ASP A 16 -5.73 -18.48 33.29
C ASP A 16 -4.69 -17.40 33.63
N LYS A 17 -3.40 -17.74 33.61
CA LYS A 17 -2.31 -16.82 33.94
C LYS A 17 -1.89 -16.04 32.71
N LEU A 18 -2.45 -14.87 32.49
CA LEU A 18 -2.04 -13.96 31.39
C LEU A 18 -0.89 -13.00 31.76
N SER A 19 -0.46 -13.00 33.02
CA SER A 19 0.55 -12.07 33.52
C SER A 19 1.89 -12.16 32.76
N PHE A 20 2.30 -13.38 32.38
CA PHE A 20 3.54 -13.58 31.62
C PHE A 20 3.49 -12.98 30.20
N LEU A 21 2.31 -12.97 29.55
CA LEU A 21 2.11 -12.34 28.23
C LEU A 21 2.17 -10.82 28.36
N ASN A 22 1.54 -10.27 29.39
CA ASN A 22 1.52 -8.83 29.67
C ASN A 22 2.91 -8.22 29.85
N GLU A 23 3.91 -9.00 30.25
CA GLU A 23 5.28 -8.52 30.45
C GLU A 23 6.13 -8.57 29.18
N LYS A 24 5.87 -9.50 28.27
CA LYS A 24 6.81 -9.82 27.18
C LYS A 24 6.21 -9.82 25.79
N MET A 25 4.91 -10.01 25.63
CA MET A 25 4.27 -10.05 24.32
C MET A 25 4.33 -8.69 23.64
N GLN A 26 4.71 -8.68 22.36
CA GLN A 26 4.80 -7.47 21.55
C GLN A 26 4.13 -7.68 20.20
N MET A 27 3.47 -6.63 19.70
CA MET A 27 2.84 -6.61 18.39
C MET A 27 3.47 -5.52 17.52
N HIS A 28 3.89 -5.89 16.31
CA HIS A 28 4.44 -4.97 15.32
C HIS A 28 3.54 -4.98 14.08
N VAL A 29 2.88 -3.87 13.79
CA VAL A 29 2.01 -3.74 12.62
C VAL A 29 2.61 -2.74 11.65
N ASN A 30 2.77 -3.14 10.39
CA ASN A 30 3.12 -2.20 9.32
C ASN A 30 1.95 -2.11 8.34
N TYR A 31 1.43 -0.92 8.12
CA TYR A 31 0.45 -0.64 7.08
C TYR A 31 1.12 0.12 5.93
N TRP A 32 1.16 -0.52 4.77
CA TRP A 32 1.75 -0.01 3.55
C TRP A 32 0.63 0.54 2.66
N HIS A 33 0.49 1.87 2.68
CA HIS A 33 -0.50 2.55 1.89
C HIS A 33 0.12 3.10 0.62
N PHE A 34 -0.25 2.51 -0.51
CA PHE A 34 0.17 2.96 -1.82
C PHE A 34 -0.93 3.86 -2.40
N SER A 35 -0.78 5.17 -2.18
CA SER A 35 -1.74 6.17 -2.67
C SER A 35 -1.94 6.05 -4.18
N TYR A 36 -3.13 6.42 -4.61
CA TYR A 36 -3.62 6.22 -5.97
C TYR A 36 -2.74 6.86 -7.05
N GLU A 37 -1.88 6.05 -7.68
CA GLU A 37 -1.22 6.44 -8.93
C GLU A 37 -1.93 5.81 -10.13
N LYS A 38 -2.87 6.58 -10.68
CA LYS A 38 -3.50 6.24 -11.96
C LYS A 38 -2.41 6.27 -13.04
N ARG A 39 -1.89 5.11 -13.46
CA ARG A 39 -1.03 5.04 -14.67
C ARG A 39 -1.71 5.78 -15.82
N GLY A 40 -0.99 6.75 -16.38
CA GLY A 40 -1.52 7.70 -17.37
C GLY A 40 -2.15 7.00 -18.58
N ALA A 41 -3.09 7.66 -19.24
CA ALA A 41 -3.74 7.13 -20.44
C ALA A 41 -2.72 6.80 -21.55
N ILE A 42 -1.64 7.59 -21.65
CA ILE A 42 -0.53 7.38 -22.58
C ILE A 42 0.24 6.09 -22.25
N THR A 43 0.54 5.83 -20.97
CA THR A 43 1.20 4.59 -20.53
C THR A 43 0.31 3.37 -20.80
N ARG A 44 -1.02 3.50 -20.66
CA ARG A 44 -1.99 2.46 -21.03
C ARG A 44 -2.00 2.20 -22.54
N LEU A 45 -1.95 3.25 -23.35
CA LEU A 45 -1.88 3.14 -24.81
C LEU A 45 -0.56 2.47 -25.23
N PHE A 46 0.58 2.89 -24.68
CA PHE A 46 1.89 2.27 -24.94
C PHE A 46 1.96 0.79 -24.53
N ASN A 47 1.37 0.43 -23.38
CA ASN A 47 1.35 -0.97 -22.92
C ASN A 47 0.39 -1.84 -23.74
N PHE A 48 -0.72 -1.27 -24.23
CA PHE A 48 -1.61 -1.94 -25.20
C PHE A 48 -0.86 -2.27 -26.50
N PHE A 49 -0.07 -1.33 -27.02
CA PHE A 49 0.78 -1.59 -28.20
C PHE A 49 1.93 -2.57 -27.93
N LYS A 50 2.45 -2.65 -26.69
CA LYS A 50 3.54 -3.57 -26.33
C LYS A 50 3.10 -5.01 -26.00
N ARG A 51 1.80 -5.35 -26.07
CA ARG A 51 1.29 -6.72 -25.88
C ARG A 51 1.79 -7.42 -24.60
N THR A 52 2.09 -6.63 -23.56
CA THR A 52 2.50 -7.17 -22.25
C THR A 52 1.25 -7.43 -21.42
N ASN A 53 0.96 -8.71 -21.13
CA ASN A 53 -0.11 -9.14 -20.23
C ASN A 53 0.23 -8.83 -18.76
N ARG A 54 0.57 -7.58 -18.42
CA ARG A 54 0.63 -7.17 -17.02
C ARG A 54 -0.79 -6.84 -16.58
N ARG A 55 -1.29 -7.58 -15.57
CA ARG A 55 -2.61 -7.41 -14.95
C ARG A 55 -3.01 -5.93 -14.90
N SER A 56 -4.03 -5.61 -15.68
CA SER A 56 -4.76 -4.36 -15.63
C SER A 56 -5.72 -4.41 -14.42
N SER A 57 -5.23 -4.29 -13.20
CA SER A 57 -6.09 -4.00 -12.05
C SER A 57 -6.01 -2.52 -11.69
N ARG A 58 -7.17 -1.95 -11.33
CA ARG A 58 -7.45 -0.52 -11.28
C ARG A 58 -7.01 0.18 -9.98
N ASP A 59 -6.38 -0.52 -9.05
CA ASP A 59 -5.83 0.04 -7.81
C ASP A 59 -4.67 -0.84 -7.36
N THR A 60 -3.48 -0.27 -7.12
CA THR A 60 -2.39 -0.98 -6.43
C THR A 60 -2.91 -1.39 -5.05
N PRO A 61 -2.79 -2.65 -4.58
CA PRO A 61 -3.22 -3.04 -3.23
C PRO A 61 -2.45 -2.28 -2.14
N ASP A 62 -3.07 -2.19 -0.96
CA ASP A 62 -2.37 -1.85 0.28
C ASP A 62 -1.96 -3.16 0.95
N PHE A 63 -1.03 -3.10 1.90
CA PHE A 63 -0.61 -4.29 2.64
C PHE A 63 -0.62 -4.02 4.12
N ILE A 64 -1.04 -5.03 4.89
CA ILE A 64 -0.89 -5.04 6.34
C ILE A 64 0.03 -6.19 6.72
N ASP A 65 1.14 -5.85 7.36
CA ASP A 65 2.03 -6.82 7.98
C ASP A 65 1.70 -6.88 9.48
N ILE A 66 1.52 -8.08 10.03
CA ILE A 66 1.24 -8.34 11.44
C ILE A 66 2.35 -9.23 11.99
N GLY A 67 3.18 -8.66 12.85
CA GLY A 67 4.24 -9.33 13.59
C GLY A 67 3.86 -9.57 15.04
N LEU A 68 4.04 -10.79 15.54
CA LEU A 68 3.78 -11.16 16.93
C LEU A 68 5.04 -11.72 17.56
N MET A 69 5.50 -11.07 18.63
CA MET A 69 6.55 -11.57 19.51
C MET A 69 5.90 -12.14 20.76
N LEU A 70 6.07 -13.43 21.01
CA LEU A 70 5.38 -14.17 22.05
C LEU A 70 6.40 -14.76 23.04
N PRO A 71 6.22 -14.61 24.35
CA PRO A 71 6.95 -15.42 25.31
C PRO A 71 6.46 -16.87 25.23
N LEU A 72 7.40 -17.79 25.09
CA LEU A 72 7.08 -19.21 25.06
C LEU A 72 6.85 -19.70 26.48
N ALA A 73 5.59 -20.05 26.78
CA ALA A 73 5.18 -20.69 28.02
C ALA A 73 4.37 -21.93 27.69
N GLU A 74 4.55 -23.00 28.46
CA GLU A 74 3.81 -24.27 28.27
C GLU A 74 2.30 -24.09 28.36
N SER A 75 1.85 -23.10 29.14
CA SER A 75 0.45 -22.78 29.37
C SER A 75 -0.24 -22.03 28.22
N LEU A 76 0.48 -21.62 27.17
CA LEU A 76 -0.12 -20.92 26.02
C LEU A 76 -0.73 -21.94 25.04
N ASP A 77 -2.06 -21.95 24.94
CA ASP A 77 -2.80 -22.88 24.07
C ASP A 77 -2.95 -22.30 22.66
N SER A 78 -3.37 -21.04 22.54
CA SER A 78 -3.51 -20.38 21.24
C SER A 78 -3.38 -18.86 21.30
N VAL A 79 -3.05 -18.28 20.15
CA VAL A 79 -3.13 -16.83 19.91
C VAL A 79 -3.97 -16.59 18.67
N SER A 80 -5.01 -15.78 18.81
CA SER A 80 -5.99 -15.53 17.76
C SER A 80 -6.01 -14.05 17.38
N ILE A 81 -6.10 -13.76 16.08
CA ILE A 81 -6.15 -12.41 15.51
C ILE A 81 -7.41 -12.29 14.67
N TYR A 82 -8.32 -11.41 15.05
CA TYR A 82 -9.47 -11.03 14.24
C TYR A 82 -9.09 -9.99 13.21
N LEU A 83 -9.35 -10.32 11.95
CA LEU A 83 -9.20 -9.48 10.77
C LEU A 83 -10.58 -8.96 10.36
N PRO A 84 -10.80 -7.62 10.35
CA PRO A 84 -12.09 -7.00 10.02
C PRO A 84 -12.47 -7.03 8.53
N PHE A 85 -11.94 -8.00 7.80
CA PHE A 85 -12.11 -8.27 6.37
C PHE A 85 -12.01 -9.78 6.14
N LEU A 86 -12.52 -10.25 5.02
CA LEU A 86 -12.49 -11.67 4.68
C LEU A 86 -11.09 -12.06 4.22
N ALA A 87 -10.51 -13.02 4.91
CA ALA A 87 -9.25 -13.65 4.54
C ALA A 87 -9.34 -15.16 4.75
N SER A 88 -8.75 -15.90 3.82
CA SER A 88 -8.51 -17.33 3.93
C SER A 88 -7.03 -17.59 4.12
N ILE A 89 -6.65 -18.83 4.46
CA ILE A 89 -5.22 -19.18 4.65
C ILE A 89 -4.37 -18.94 3.38
N SER A 90 -4.97 -18.96 2.18
CA SER A 90 -4.26 -18.64 0.94
C SER A 90 -3.97 -17.15 0.76
N ASP A 91 -4.68 -16.29 1.49
CA ASP A 91 -4.48 -14.84 1.47
C ASP A 91 -3.44 -14.39 2.51
N ILE A 92 -3.05 -15.29 3.44
CA ILE A 92 -2.05 -15.04 4.47
C ILE A 92 -0.66 -15.46 3.98
N GLU A 93 0.20 -14.48 3.75
CA GLU A 93 1.59 -14.71 3.38
C GLU A 93 2.49 -14.76 4.63
N ASP A 94 3.19 -15.87 4.85
CA ASP A 94 4.31 -15.91 5.82
C ASP A 94 5.52 -15.18 5.23
N ILE A 95 5.83 -14.02 5.82
CA ILE A 95 6.97 -13.16 5.49
C ILE A 95 8.10 -13.22 6.53
N SER A 96 7.97 -14.09 7.54
CA SER A 96 9.02 -14.37 8.51
C SER A 96 10.36 -14.80 7.88
N PRO A 97 10.39 -15.55 6.75
CA PRO A 97 11.64 -15.88 6.06
C PRO A 97 12.47 -14.67 5.63
N LEU A 98 11.85 -13.50 5.36
CA LEU A 98 12.56 -12.29 4.97
C LEU A 98 13.48 -11.75 6.07
N LEU A 99 13.21 -12.10 7.34
CA LEU A 99 14.02 -11.69 8.49
C LEU A 99 15.35 -12.45 8.59
N SER A 100 15.58 -13.43 7.71
CA SER A 100 16.90 -14.05 7.55
C SER A 100 17.92 -13.10 6.93
N ASN A 101 17.47 -12.01 6.30
CA ASN A 101 18.32 -10.87 5.98
C ASN A 101 18.43 -9.96 7.22
N TYR A 102 19.64 -9.85 7.76
CA TYR A 102 19.92 -9.06 8.97
C TYR A 102 19.61 -7.56 8.81
N GLU A 103 19.73 -7.00 7.59
CA GLU A 103 19.41 -5.59 7.35
C GLU A 103 17.89 -5.35 7.45
N VAL A 104 17.09 -6.27 6.88
CA VAL A 104 15.62 -6.23 6.94
C VAL A 104 15.16 -6.44 8.39
N ALA A 105 15.72 -7.44 9.07
CA ALA A 105 15.43 -7.67 10.49
C ALA A 105 15.80 -6.43 11.33
N GLY A 106 16.99 -5.87 11.12
CA GLY A 106 17.46 -4.69 11.82
C GLY A 106 16.56 -3.48 11.61
N ALA A 107 16.03 -3.28 10.39
CA ALA A 107 15.09 -2.20 10.12
C ALA A 107 13.68 -2.41 10.71
N ILE A 108 13.20 -3.66 10.76
CA ILE A 108 11.91 -3.99 11.38
C ILE A 108 11.95 -3.76 12.89
N PHE A 109 13.00 -4.22 13.56
CA PHE A 109 13.15 -4.08 15.01
C PHE A 109 13.77 -2.75 15.42
N ASN A 110 14.33 -1.99 14.47
CA ASN A 110 15.14 -0.79 14.70
C ASN A 110 16.31 -1.07 15.66
N GLU A 111 17.05 -2.14 15.38
CA GLU A 111 18.14 -2.68 16.20
C GLU A 111 19.28 -3.17 15.29
N ASN A 112 20.50 -3.18 15.80
CA ASN A 112 21.61 -3.85 15.11
C ASN A 112 21.57 -5.35 15.45
N LEU A 113 21.12 -6.17 14.50
CA LEU A 113 20.88 -7.59 14.69
C LEU A 113 21.82 -8.44 13.84
N LYS A 114 22.09 -9.64 14.34
CA LYS A 114 22.69 -10.73 13.57
C LYS A 114 21.69 -11.86 13.42
N VAL A 115 21.87 -12.66 12.39
CA VAL A 115 21.05 -13.86 12.13
C VAL A 115 21.91 -15.08 12.43
N ASP A 116 21.42 -15.92 13.33
CA ASP A 116 21.96 -17.25 13.58
C ASP A 116 21.00 -18.27 12.93
N PRO A 117 21.41 -18.96 11.86
CA PRO A 117 20.54 -19.92 11.17
C PRO A 117 20.18 -21.14 12.03
N GLY A 118 20.79 -21.32 13.21
CA GLY A 118 20.57 -22.46 14.07
C GLY A 118 21.22 -23.73 13.52
N LYS A 119 20.78 -24.88 14.05
CA LYS A 119 21.30 -26.19 13.63
C LYS A 119 20.58 -26.70 12.38
N PRO A 120 21.21 -27.57 11.55
CA PRO A 120 20.59 -28.12 10.34
C PRO A 120 19.25 -28.84 10.57
N GLU A 121 19.03 -29.41 11.76
CA GLU A 121 17.77 -30.04 12.16
C GLU A 121 16.63 -29.04 12.46
N GLU A 122 16.93 -27.75 12.62
CA GLU A 122 15.98 -26.67 12.90
C GLU A 122 15.59 -25.90 11.62
N GLN A 123 15.40 -26.58 10.48
CA GLN A 123 15.23 -25.94 9.16
C GLN A 123 14.12 -24.87 9.10
N HIS A 124 13.11 -25.00 9.94
CA HIS A 124 11.96 -24.09 10.03
C HIS A 124 12.15 -22.92 11.01
N CYS A 125 13.28 -22.83 11.69
CA CYS A 125 13.57 -21.76 12.65
C CYS A 125 14.93 -21.11 12.37
N PHE A 126 15.13 -19.92 12.91
CA PHE A 126 16.44 -19.26 13.04
C PHE A 126 16.34 -18.19 14.14
N SER A 127 17.48 -17.78 14.69
CA SER A 127 17.52 -16.83 15.81
C SER A 127 18.01 -15.46 15.37
N LEU A 128 17.40 -14.41 15.94
CA LEU A 128 17.92 -13.05 15.86
C LEU A 128 18.72 -12.75 17.12
N ILE A 129 19.96 -12.28 16.94
CA ILE A 129 20.90 -12.01 18.02
C ILE A 129 21.11 -10.50 18.16
N LYS A 130 20.95 -9.97 19.37
CA LYS A 130 21.22 -8.59 19.73
C LYS A 130 22.33 -8.54 20.79
N ASN A 131 23.42 -7.84 20.50
CA ASN A 131 24.57 -7.69 21.43
C ASN A 131 25.07 -9.02 22.03
N GLY A 132 25.09 -10.09 21.22
CA GLY A 132 25.54 -11.42 21.65
C GLY A 132 24.48 -12.27 22.36
N ASN A 133 23.28 -11.74 22.63
CA ASN A 133 22.18 -12.47 23.26
C ASN A 133 21.05 -12.75 22.26
N GLU A 134 20.37 -13.88 22.38
CA GLU A 134 19.19 -14.20 21.57
C GLU A 134 18.05 -13.23 21.92
N LEU A 135 17.62 -12.45 20.92
CA LEU A 135 16.46 -11.55 21.05
C LEU A 135 15.16 -12.35 20.94
N CYS A 136 15.06 -13.13 19.86
CA CYS A 136 13.91 -13.99 19.58
C CYS A 136 14.27 -15.05 18.52
N ARG A 137 13.49 -16.13 18.50
CA ARG A 137 13.50 -17.16 17.46
C ARG A 137 12.38 -16.91 16.47
N ILE A 138 12.72 -16.88 15.20
CA ILE A 138 11.77 -16.73 14.10
C ILE A 138 11.32 -18.12 13.65
N ARG A 139 10.01 -18.32 13.50
CA ARG A 139 9.46 -19.51 12.85
C ARG A 139 9.04 -19.20 11.41
N LYS A 140 9.36 -20.12 10.51
CA LYS A 140 8.93 -20.14 9.12
C LYS A 140 7.95 -21.29 8.94
N PHE A 141 6.86 -21.05 8.21
CA PHE A 141 5.90 -22.09 7.90
C PHE A 141 6.26 -22.82 6.60
N ALA A 142 6.07 -24.13 6.59
CA ALA A 142 6.17 -24.92 5.37
C ALA A 142 5.02 -24.56 4.42
N LYS A 143 5.35 -24.43 3.13
CA LYS A 143 4.40 -24.07 2.08
C LYS A 143 4.19 -25.25 1.13
N ASN A 144 2.98 -25.40 0.60
CA ASN A 144 2.67 -26.38 -0.43
C ASN A 144 3.15 -25.90 -1.82
N GLN A 145 2.90 -26.70 -2.86
CA GLN A 145 3.26 -26.37 -4.25
C GLN A 145 2.58 -25.08 -4.77
N SER A 146 1.46 -24.68 -4.17
CA SER A 146 0.74 -23.44 -4.48
C SER A 146 1.21 -22.25 -3.64
N ASN A 147 2.32 -22.38 -2.90
CA ASN A 147 2.88 -21.36 -2.00
C ASN A 147 1.93 -20.96 -0.85
N ILE A 148 0.99 -21.83 -0.49
CA ILE A 148 0.07 -21.66 0.65
C ILE A 148 0.65 -22.38 1.86
N ILE A 149 0.46 -21.84 3.07
CA ILE A 149 0.89 -22.50 4.31
C ILE A 149 0.21 -23.87 4.43
N ALA A 150 1.02 -24.93 4.53
CA ALA A 150 0.56 -26.32 4.50
C ALA A 150 0.34 -26.93 5.90
N GLU A 151 0.65 -26.19 6.96
CA GLU A 151 0.70 -26.68 8.34
C GLU A 151 -0.59 -26.34 9.11
N SER A 152 -1.72 -26.93 8.70
CA SER A 152 -3.05 -26.67 9.30
C SER A 152 -3.17 -27.04 10.78
N SER A 153 -2.28 -27.91 11.27
CA SER A 153 -2.13 -28.22 12.70
C SER A 153 -1.53 -27.07 13.50
N LEU A 154 -0.82 -26.14 12.86
CA LEU A 154 -0.15 -25.02 13.52
C LEU A 154 -0.91 -23.71 13.37
N ILE A 155 -1.55 -23.51 12.22
CA ILE A 155 -2.21 -22.25 11.88
C ILE A 155 -3.51 -22.52 11.12
N SER A 156 -4.56 -21.78 11.45
CA SER A 156 -5.83 -21.79 10.71
C SER A 156 -6.34 -20.36 10.50
N CYS A 157 -7.13 -20.16 9.45
CA CYS A 157 -7.82 -18.91 9.18
C CYS A 157 -9.28 -19.23 8.83
N GLU A 158 -10.20 -18.76 9.65
CA GLU A 158 -11.63 -19.11 9.58
C GLU A 158 -12.48 -17.84 9.50
N GLU A 159 -13.50 -17.84 8.66
CA GLU A 159 -14.48 -16.77 8.61
C GLU A 159 -15.33 -16.76 9.89
N ILE A 160 -15.56 -15.58 10.47
CA ILE A 160 -16.49 -15.37 11.58
C ILE A 160 -17.72 -14.69 11.05
N GLU A 161 -18.86 -15.37 11.15
CA GLU A 161 -20.16 -14.91 10.65
C GLU A 161 -20.10 -14.55 9.15
N THR A 162 -21.13 -14.89 8.39
CA THR A 162 -21.06 -14.71 6.94
C THR A 162 -20.83 -13.24 6.57
N GLY A 163 -19.64 -12.93 6.07
CA GLY A 163 -19.23 -11.61 5.60
C GLY A 163 -18.67 -10.63 6.65
N GLU A 164 -18.54 -10.99 7.94
CA GLU A 164 -18.13 -10.00 8.96
C GLU A 164 -16.61 -9.84 9.11
N GLY A 165 -15.85 -10.92 8.94
CA GLY A 165 -14.39 -10.94 8.96
C GLY A 165 -13.83 -12.35 9.15
N SER A 166 -12.53 -12.45 9.42
CA SER A 166 -11.84 -13.73 9.61
C SER A 166 -11.01 -13.75 10.88
N VAL A 167 -10.69 -14.93 11.40
CA VAL A 167 -9.78 -15.12 12.54
C VAL A 167 -8.63 -16.02 12.14
N LEU A 168 -7.43 -15.48 12.27
CA LEU A 168 -6.17 -16.20 12.13
C LEU A 168 -5.75 -16.72 13.51
N THR A 169 -5.61 -18.03 13.66
CA THR A 169 -5.27 -18.68 14.94
C THR A 169 -3.95 -19.44 14.83
N LEU A 170 -3.01 -19.12 15.71
CA LEU A 170 -1.83 -19.92 16.00
C LEU A 170 -2.16 -20.89 17.13
N LYS A 171 -1.97 -22.19 16.87
CA LYS A 171 -2.30 -23.29 17.79
C LYS A 171 -1.09 -23.69 18.64
N LYS A 172 -1.31 -24.48 19.69
CA LYS A 172 -0.30 -24.89 20.67
C LYS A 172 0.96 -25.48 20.02
N GLU A 173 0.77 -26.28 18.98
CA GLU A 173 1.83 -26.93 18.22
C GLU A 173 2.74 -25.93 17.47
N ALA A 174 2.23 -24.74 17.17
CA ALA A 174 3.02 -23.67 16.56
C ALA A 174 4.11 -23.17 17.52
N PHE A 175 3.90 -23.31 18.82
CA PHE A 175 4.81 -22.87 19.88
C PHE A 175 5.74 -24.01 20.36
N SER A 176 5.28 -25.27 20.27
CA SER A 176 6.01 -26.43 20.82
C SER A 176 7.34 -26.75 20.12
N ALA A 177 7.56 -26.25 18.89
CA ALA A 177 8.83 -26.45 18.20
C ALA A 177 10.01 -25.69 18.83
N PHE A 178 9.72 -24.69 19.67
CA PHE A 178 10.75 -23.93 20.35
C PHE A 178 11.11 -24.60 21.68
N ARG A 179 12.16 -25.42 21.66
CA ARG A 179 12.57 -26.26 22.80
C ARG A 179 13.30 -25.52 23.93
N ALA A 180 13.63 -24.23 23.75
CA ALA A 180 14.38 -23.46 24.73
C ALA A 180 13.45 -22.64 25.64
N SER A 181 13.37 -23.05 26.91
CA SER A 181 12.70 -22.29 27.97
C SER A 181 13.28 -20.88 28.07
N GLY A 182 12.42 -19.86 27.98
CA GLY A 182 12.78 -18.45 28.16
C GLY A 182 12.98 -17.63 26.88
N SER A 183 13.09 -18.25 25.70
CA SER A 183 13.20 -17.54 24.41
C SER A 183 11.84 -16.94 23.98
N LEU A 184 11.89 -15.86 23.21
CA LEU A 184 10.71 -15.29 22.55
C LEU A 184 10.54 -15.90 21.16
N ALA A 185 9.33 -16.30 20.78
CA ALA A 185 9.01 -16.68 19.41
C ALA A 185 8.52 -15.46 18.63
N TYR A 186 8.85 -15.39 17.35
CA TYR A 186 8.36 -14.34 16.45
C TYR A 186 7.75 -14.93 15.18
N TYR A 187 6.58 -14.39 14.85
CA TYR A 187 5.81 -14.71 13.65
C TYR A 187 5.52 -13.42 12.91
N ARG A 188 5.54 -13.44 11.57
CA ARG A 188 5.19 -12.28 10.77
C ARG A 188 4.40 -12.66 9.52
N PHE A 189 3.19 -12.14 9.44
CA PHE A 189 2.26 -12.38 8.35
C PHE A 189 2.02 -11.11 7.55
N ARG A 190 1.72 -11.26 6.27
CA ARG A 190 1.26 -10.19 5.39
C ARG A 190 -0.08 -10.55 4.79
N VAL A 191 -0.95 -9.56 4.68
CA VAL A 191 -2.20 -9.65 3.92
C VAL A 191 -2.29 -8.48 2.96
N ALA A 192 -2.62 -8.77 1.70
CA ALA A 192 -2.91 -7.76 0.70
C ALA A 192 -4.37 -7.30 0.83
N LEU A 193 -4.60 -5.99 0.78
CA LEU A 193 -5.91 -5.36 0.91
C LEU A 193 -6.30 -4.74 -0.43
N GLU A 194 -7.34 -5.29 -1.04
CA GLU A 194 -7.85 -4.87 -2.34
C GLU A 194 -9.28 -4.35 -2.25
N GLY A 195 -9.66 -3.44 -3.14
CA GLY A 195 -11.03 -2.95 -3.27
C GLY A 195 -11.65 -2.46 -1.96
N ASN A 196 -12.68 -3.18 -1.49
CA ASN A 196 -13.44 -2.81 -0.28
C ASN A 196 -12.66 -3.07 1.02
N ASP A 197 -11.69 -4.00 1.03
CA ASP A 197 -10.93 -4.31 2.24
C ASP A 197 -10.01 -3.15 2.64
N LYS A 198 -9.55 -2.37 1.66
CA LYS A 198 -8.85 -1.10 1.94
C LYS A 198 -9.71 -0.12 2.72
N GLN A 199 -11.01 -0.09 2.46
CA GLN A 199 -11.94 0.87 3.07
C GLN A 199 -12.17 0.62 4.56
N VAL A 200 -11.69 -0.52 5.07
CA VAL A 200 -11.71 -0.86 6.49
C VAL A 200 -10.86 0.13 7.29
N PHE A 201 -9.65 0.45 6.81
CA PHE A 201 -8.72 1.34 7.49
C PHE A 201 -8.64 2.72 6.83
N LEU A 202 -8.86 2.80 5.52
CA LEU A 202 -8.68 4.01 4.72
C LEU A 202 -10.01 4.60 4.28
N ARG A 203 -10.20 5.91 4.47
CA ARG A 203 -11.34 6.66 3.93
C ARG A 203 -10.85 7.87 3.17
N GLY A 204 -11.22 7.97 1.90
CA GLY A 204 -10.91 9.12 1.06
C GLY A 204 -12.11 10.06 0.91
N ILE A 205 -11.88 11.36 1.01
CA ILE A 205 -12.82 12.40 0.62
C ILE A 205 -12.20 13.19 -0.53
N ASP A 206 -12.85 13.09 -1.69
CA ASP A 206 -12.53 13.89 -2.85
C ASP A 206 -13.16 15.29 -2.74
N PRO A 207 -12.47 16.34 -3.19
CA PRO A 207 -13.05 17.67 -3.27
C PRO A 207 -14.11 17.74 -4.38
N LYS A 208 -15.20 18.48 -4.13
CA LYS A 208 -16.35 18.57 -5.07
C LYS A 208 -15.96 19.20 -6.41
N ASP A 209 -14.97 20.10 -6.40
CA ASP A 209 -14.50 20.84 -7.56
C ASP A 209 -13.35 20.15 -8.31
N LYS A 210 -13.07 18.86 -8.04
CA LYS A 210 -11.96 18.10 -8.67
C LYS A 210 -11.96 18.11 -10.19
N LEU A 211 -13.11 18.31 -10.84
CA LEU A 211 -13.22 18.35 -12.30
C LEU A 211 -12.77 19.70 -12.89
N PHE A 212 -12.77 20.77 -12.10
CA PHE A 212 -12.42 22.13 -12.55
C PHE A 212 -10.98 22.52 -12.22
N LYS A 213 -10.18 21.59 -11.68
CA LYS A 213 -8.80 21.84 -11.32
C LYS A 213 -7.87 20.87 -12.06
N SER A 214 -6.74 21.38 -12.53
CA SER A 214 -5.67 20.58 -13.14
C SER A 214 -4.92 19.71 -12.12
N SER A 215 -5.00 20.08 -10.84
CA SER A 215 -4.53 19.33 -9.67
C SER A 215 -5.49 19.54 -8.50
N TYR A 216 -5.68 18.55 -7.63
CA TYR A 216 -6.54 18.69 -6.47
C TYR A 216 -6.01 17.92 -5.26
N GLU A 217 -6.35 18.43 -4.08
CA GLU A 217 -5.99 17.83 -2.80
C GLU A 217 -7.11 16.87 -2.36
N LYS A 218 -6.79 15.58 -2.25
CA LYS A 218 -7.68 14.57 -1.66
C LYS A 218 -7.34 14.44 -0.18
N THR A 219 -8.36 14.43 0.68
CA THR A 219 -8.14 14.14 2.10
C THR A 219 -8.34 12.64 2.33
N GLU A 220 -7.37 11.98 2.94
CA GLU A 220 -7.48 10.58 3.33
C GLU A 220 -7.38 10.45 4.85
N PHE A 221 -8.18 9.57 5.43
CA PHE A 221 -8.18 9.26 6.85
C PHE A 221 -7.80 7.80 7.01
N ILE A 222 -6.78 7.55 7.82
CA ILE A 222 -6.41 6.21 8.25
C ILE A 222 -6.83 6.07 9.70
N ASP A 223 -7.77 5.16 9.97
CA ASP A 223 -8.26 4.84 11.30
C ASP A 223 -7.91 3.40 11.63
N PHE A 224 -6.78 3.21 12.34
CA PHE A 224 -6.28 1.91 12.72
C PHE A 224 -6.54 1.66 14.22
N ARG A 225 -7.22 0.55 14.52
CA ARG A 225 -7.66 0.20 15.88
C ARG A 225 -7.39 -1.26 16.20
N ILE A 226 -6.93 -1.50 17.43
CA ILE A 226 -6.72 -2.85 17.99
C ILE A 226 -7.49 -2.93 19.32
N ASN A 227 -8.28 -4.00 19.48
CA ASN A 227 -9.12 -4.32 20.63
C ASN A 227 -10.02 -3.18 21.11
N GLU A 228 -10.50 -2.32 20.21
CA GLU A 228 -11.59 -1.40 20.54
C GLU A 228 -12.89 -2.22 20.67
N PHE A 229 -13.13 -2.73 21.87
CA PHE A 229 -14.08 -3.81 22.16
C PHE A 229 -15.49 -3.54 21.62
N ARG A 230 -15.97 -2.29 21.72
CA ARG A 230 -17.31 -1.87 21.24
C ARG A 230 -17.48 -1.89 19.72
N LEU A 231 -16.39 -2.01 18.95
CA LEU A 231 -16.42 -2.08 17.48
C LEU A 231 -16.26 -3.51 16.96
N LEU A 232 -16.07 -4.50 17.84
CA LEU A 232 -15.89 -5.90 17.45
C LEU A 232 -17.25 -6.59 17.25
N PRO A 233 -17.35 -7.58 16.34
CA PRO A 233 -18.50 -8.48 16.28
C PRO A 233 -18.81 -9.15 17.61
N GLN A 234 -20.09 -9.43 17.88
CA GLN A 234 -20.50 -10.06 19.14
C GLN A 234 -19.88 -11.45 19.33
N LEU A 235 -19.66 -12.22 18.26
CA LEU A 235 -18.95 -13.49 18.36
C LEU A 235 -17.49 -13.33 18.77
N VAL A 236 -16.80 -12.32 18.24
CA VAL A 236 -15.41 -12.03 18.61
C VAL A 236 -15.34 -11.59 20.07
N GLN A 237 -16.25 -10.71 20.50
CA GLN A 237 -16.34 -10.30 21.90
C GLN A 237 -16.54 -11.49 22.84
N ARG A 238 -17.46 -12.41 22.50
CA ARG A 238 -17.69 -13.65 23.26
C ARG A 238 -16.44 -14.53 23.32
N LYS A 239 -15.79 -14.81 22.18
CA LYS A 239 -14.53 -15.57 22.15
C LYS A 239 -13.44 -14.98 23.03
N ILE A 240 -13.28 -13.66 23.03
CA ILE A 240 -12.31 -12.96 23.90
C ILE A 240 -12.66 -13.21 25.37
N VAL A 241 -13.93 -13.02 25.76
CA VAL A 241 -14.37 -13.22 27.15
C VAL A 241 -14.21 -14.68 27.58
N ASP A 242 -14.59 -15.63 26.73
CA ASP A 242 -14.58 -17.06 27.05
C ASP A 242 -13.15 -17.63 27.13
N GLU A 243 -12.28 -17.25 26.19
CA GLU A 243 -10.92 -17.82 26.09
C GLU A 243 -9.89 -17.06 26.94
N GLN A 244 -10.03 -15.74 27.05
CA GLN A 244 -9.07 -14.88 27.74
C GLN A 244 -9.54 -14.46 29.15
N LYS A 245 -10.85 -14.53 29.45
CA LYS A 245 -11.46 -14.13 30.74
C LYS A 245 -11.27 -12.66 31.15
N CYS A 246 -10.61 -11.87 30.30
CA CYS A 246 -10.33 -10.46 30.50
C CYS A 246 -10.43 -9.74 29.15
N THR A 247 -10.94 -8.50 29.14
CA THR A 247 -11.06 -7.69 27.92
C THR A 247 -9.80 -6.89 27.59
N ALA A 248 -8.81 -6.87 28.49
CA ALA A 248 -7.55 -6.17 28.26
C ALA A 248 -6.70 -6.87 27.20
N LEU A 249 -5.95 -6.11 26.42
CA LEU A 249 -4.92 -6.59 25.49
C LEU A 249 -3.79 -7.28 26.27
N PRO A 250 -3.48 -8.57 25.98
CA PRO A 250 -2.47 -9.32 26.70
C PRO A 250 -1.05 -9.01 26.19
N MET A 251 -0.58 -7.76 26.29
CA MET A 251 0.72 -7.38 25.73
C MET A 251 1.41 -6.23 26.45
N ASN A 252 2.74 -6.18 26.28
CA ASN A 252 3.60 -5.15 26.84
C ASN A 252 3.84 -3.99 25.86
N ARG A 253 3.86 -4.27 24.55
CA ARG A 253 4.25 -3.28 23.55
C ARG A 253 3.50 -3.44 22.22
N ILE A 254 3.09 -2.30 21.64
CA ILE A 254 2.55 -2.20 20.29
C ILE A 254 3.38 -1.15 19.52
N ASP A 255 3.88 -1.54 18.36
CA ASP A 255 4.45 -0.63 17.37
C ASP A 255 3.59 -0.66 16.11
N PHE A 256 3.08 0.50 15.72
CA PHE A 256 2.33 0.68 14.47
C PHE A 256 3.13 1.60 13.55
N LEU A 257 3.43 1.10 12.35
CA LEU A 257 4.20 1.79 11.33
C LEU A 257 3.30 2.02 10.12
N LEU A 258 3.08 3.28 9.76
CA LEU A 258 2.39 3.67 8.54
C LEU A 258 3.41 4.11 7.50
N ALA A 259 3.47 3.41 6.36
CA ALA A 259 4.28 3.81 5.21
C ALA A 259 3.37 4.39 4.12
N VAL A 260 3.63 5.63 3.69
CA VAL A 260 2.86 6.36 2.67
C VAL A 260 3.79 6.98 1.63
N ASN A 261 3.28 7.25 0.42
CA ASN A 261 4.05 7.94 -0.62
C ASN A 261 4.34 9.40 -0.24
N LEU A 262 5.43 10.00 -0.76
CA LEU A 262 5.86 11.39 -0.49
C LEU A 262 4.83 12.47 -0.84
N VAL A 263 3.81 12.12 -1.60
CA VAL A 263 2.77 13.05 -2.06
C VAL A 263 1.69 13.29 -1.00
N ALA A 264 1.83 12.65 0.17
CA ALA A 264 0.90 12.71 1.29
C ALA A 264 1.50 13.48 2.49
N ASP A 265 0.86 14.57 2.88
CA ASP A 265 1.21 15.34 4.09
C ASP A 265 0.28 14.97 5.27
N ILE A 266 0.84 14.72 6.46
CA ILE A 266 0.01 14.60 7.67
C ILE A 266 -0.40 16.00 8.13
N THR A 267 -1.71 16.22 8.26
CA THR A 267 -2.26 17.50 8.76
C THR A 267 -2.99 17.40 10.09
N GLY A 268 -3.03 16.20 10.67
CA GLY A 268 -3.53 15.98 12.02
C GLY A 268 -3.40 14.52 12.43
N ALA A 269 -2.93 14.28 13.64
CA ALA A 269 -2.93 12.97 14.28
C ALA A 269 -3.54 13.13 15.69
N ARG A 270 -4.45 12.23 16.08
CA ARG A 270 -5.08 12.29 17.42
C ARG A 270 -4.09 11.96 18.55
N LYS A 271 -3.01 11.25 18.21
CA LYS A 271 -1.89 10.89 19.10
C LYS A 271 -0.61 11.31 18.40
N GLU A 272 0.24 12.06 19.10
CA GLU A 272 1.58 12.40 18.59
C GLU A 272 2.29 11.10 18.22
N PHE A 273 2.73 11.01 16.96
CA PHE A 273 3.54 9.89 16.51
C PHE A 273 4.91 10.01 17.18
N HIS A 274 5.50 8.87 17.49
CA HIS A 274 6.79 8.81 18.18
C HIS A 274 7.92 9.32 17.29
N LYS A 275 7.94 8.92 16.00
CA LYS A 275 8.97 9.31 15.02
C LYS A 275 8.40 9.33 13.59
N SER A 276 9.01 10.14 12.72
CA SER A 276 8.81 10.08 11.27
C SER A 276 10.15 10.09 10.54
N ARG A 277 10.28 9.34 9.45
CA ARG A 277 11.50 9.30 8.62
C ARG A 277 11.19 8.95 7.16
N PHE A 278 12.14 9.26 6.28
CA PHE A 278 12.15 8.65 4.94
C PHE A 278 12.46 7.17 5.06
N LEU A 279 11.76 6.35 4.28
CA LEU A 279 12.03 4.93 4.13
C LEU A 279 13.30 4.74 3.29
N GLU A 280 14.18 3.82 3.69
CA GLU A 280 15.41 3.49 2.96
C GLU A 280 15.10 2.63 1.72
N PRO A 281 14.97 3.19 0.50
CA PRO A 281 14.24 2.49 -0.56
C PRO A 281 14.96 1.23 -1.05
N LEU A 282 16.30 1.21 -1.02
CA LEU A 282 17.11 0.06 -1.41
C LEU A 282 16.96 -1.11 -0.45
N LEU A 283 16.85 -0.83 0.85
CA LEU A 283 16.66 -1.85 1.88
C LEU A 283 15.29 -2.52 1.76
N TRP A 284 14.27 -1.72 1.49
CA TRP A 284 12.88 -2.18 1.47
C TRP A 284 12.40 -2.68 0.09
N LYS A 285 13.17 -2.44 -0.98
CA LYS A 285 12.88 -2.99 -2.32
C LYS A 285 12.74 -4.51 -2.28
N ASP A 286 13.61 -5.16 -1.51
CA ASP A 286 13.69 -6.61 -1.43
C ASP A 286 12.61 -7.23 -0.52
N TYR A 287 11.98 -6.39 0.30
CA TYR A 287 10.92 -6.80 1.24
C TYR A 287 9.59 -7.16 0.56
N PHE A 288 9.42 -6.79 -0.71
CA PHE A 288 8.26 -7.14 -1.55
C PHE A 288 8.64 -7.98 -2.78
N LYS A 289 9.84 -8.59 -2.79
CA LYS A 289 10.24 -9.52 -3.86
C LYS A 289 9.27 -10.70 -3.99
N GLY A 290 9.21 -11.31 -5.17
CA GLY A 290 8.30 -12.41 -5.47
C GLY A 290 6.96 -11.91 -5.99
N ASN A 291 5.85 -12.33 -5.37
CA ASN A 291 4.50 -12.08 -5.88
C ASN A 291 4.10 -10.60 -5.90
N HIS A 292 4.83 -9.74 -5.18
CA HIS A 292 4.55 -8.31 -5.02
C HIS A 292 5.63 -7.42 -5.62
N GLU A 293 6.53 -7.94 -6.46
CA GLU A 293 7.67 -7.18 -7.01
C GLU A 293 7.23 -5.90 -7.75
N TYR A 294 6.01 -5.87 -8.28
CA TYR A 294 5.46 -4.70 -8.95
C TYR A 294 5.31 -3.46 -8.04
N VAL A 295 5.27 -3.61 -6.71
CA VAL A 295 5.26 -2.46 -5.77
C VAL A 295 6.66 -1.93 -5.46
N ALA A 296 7.72 -2.69 -5.80
CA ALA A 296 9.09 -2.29 -5.53
C ALA A 296 9.43 -0.94 -6.22
N GLU A 297 8.89 -0.71 -7.43
CA GLU A 297 9.04 0.57 -8.13
C GLU A 297 8.45 1.74 -7.32
N LEU A 298 7.29 1.54 -6.68
CA LEU A 298 6.64 2.56 -5.86
C LEU A 298 7.47 2.90 -4.62
N ILE A 299 8.03 1.87 -3.98
CA ILE A 299 8.94 2.02 -2.83
C ILE A 299 10.18 2.82 -3.24
N THR A 300 10.78 2.51 -4.39
CA THR A 300 11.99 3.20 -4.88
C THR A 300 11.79 4.68 -5.20
N ARG A 301 10.54 5.12 -5.41
CA ARG A 301 10.19 6.54 -5.60
C ARG A 301 10.15 7.33 -4.30
N GLY A 302 10.31 6.65 -3.16
CA GLY A 302 10.37 7.25 -1.83
C GLY A 302 9.04 7.13 -1.10
N MET A 303 9.13 6.80 0.20
CA MET A 303 8.00 6.74 1.11
C MET A 303 8.37 7.45 2.42
N LEU A 304 7.37 8.03 3.07
CA LEU A 304 7.44 8.50 4.44
C LEU A 304 6.90 7.42 5.37
N VAL A 305 7.59 7.24 6.48
CA VAL A 305 7.20 6.34 7.55
C VAL A 305 6.83 7.14 8.78
N TYR A 306 5.68 6.82 9.35
CA TYR A 306 5.22 7.34 10.63
C TYR A 306 5.08 6.21 11.64
N HIS A 307 5.62 6.39 12.82
CA HIS A 307 5.71 5.35 13.85
C HIS A 307 4.95 5.77 15.11
N TRP A 308 3.97 4.98 15.52
CA TRP A 308 3.32 5.06 16.82
C TRP A 308 3.79 3.91 17.68
N LYS A 309 4.11 4.21 18.93
CA LYS A 309 4.56 3.23 19.91
C LYS A 309 3.74 3.37 21.18
N LYS A 310 3.27 2.25 21.72
CA LYS A 310 2.62 2.16 23.04
C LYS A 310 3.35 1.08 23.84
N VAL A 311 3.92 1.44 24.99
CA VAL A 311 4.62 0.51 25.89
C VAL A 311 3.96 0.62 27.26
N ARG A 312 3.77 -0.53 27.93
CA ARG A 312 3.19 -0.58 29.26
C ARG A 312 4.20 -0.02 30.25
N ASN A 313 3.77 0.90 31.10
CA ASN A 313 4.65 1.49 32.10
C ASN A 313 4.51 0.75 33.44
N THR A 314 5.28 -0.33 33.58
CA THR A 314 5.24 -1.18 34.79
C THR A 314 5.83 -0.50 36.04
N VAL A 315 6.62 0.58 35.88
CA VAL A 315 7.28 1.28 36.98
C VAL A 315 6.34 2.28 37.65
N SER A 316 5.59 3.04 36.84
CA SER A 316 4.68 4.08 37.35
C SER A 316 3.28 3.54 37.65
N GLU A 317 2.81 2.56 36.88
CA GLU A 317 1.44 2.03 36.98
C GLU A 317 1.42 0.49 36.79
N PRO A 318 1.80 -0.29 37.82
CA PRO A 318 1.95 -1.74 37.71
C PRO A 318 0.65 -2.47 37.30
N ASN A 319 -0.51 -1.91 37.66
CA ASN A 319 -1.82 -2.47 37.34
C ASN A 319 -2.45 -1.93 36.04
N GLU A 320 -1.80 -1.00 35.33
CA GLU A 320 -2.37 -0.47 34.09
C GLU A 320 -2.25 -1.52 32.97
N SER A 321 -3.39 -2.05 32.54
CA SER A 321 -3.48 -2.92 31.36
C SER A 321 -3.76 -2.09 30.11
N PHE A 322 -3.23 -2.54 28.97
CA PHE A 322 -3.69 -1.99 27.70
C PHE A 322 -5.14 -2.43 27.46
N ASN A 323 -6.05 -1.49 27.29
CA ASN A 323 -7.42 -1.84 26.88
C ASN A 323 -7.51 -1.89 25.35
N ASP A 324 -6.99 -0.85 24.69
CA ASP A 324 -7.03 -0.71 23.25
C ASP A 324 -5.75 -0.04 22.70
N PHE A 325 -5.67 0.04 21.37
CA PHE A 325 -4.74 0.90 20.65
C PHE A 325 -5.46 1.59 19.50
N VAL A 326 -5.30 2.91 19.40
CA VAL A 326 -5.89 3.71 18.33
C VAL A 326 -4.82 4.60 17.72
N ALA A 327 -4.65 4.48 16.40
CA ALA A 327 -3.85 5.39 15.58
C ALA A 327 -4.75 5.98 14.50
N PHE A 328 -5.03 7.28 14.63
CA PHE A 328 -5.84 8.03 13.68
C PHE A 328 -4.99 9.09 12.99
N VAL A 329 -4.96 9.06 11.66
CA VAL A 329 -4.13 9.92 10.83
C VAL A 329 -4.97 10.57 9.74
N LYS A 330 -4.82 11.88 9.60
CA LYS A 330 -5.36 12.64 8.46
C LYS A 330 -4.24 13.00 7.50
N LEU A 331 -4.34 12.46 6.29
CA LEU A 331 -3.44 12.69 5.17
C LEU A 331 -4.07 13.67 4.17
N LYS A 332 -3.25 14.52 3.58
CA LYS A 332 -3.56 15.32 2.40
C LYS A 332 -2.73 14.83 1.24
N VAL A 333 -3.37 14.28 0.23
CA VAL A 333 -2.70 13.73 -0.95
C VAL A 333 -2.92 14.66 -2.13
N ASN A 334 -1.82 15.20 -2.67
CA ASN A 334 -1.87 16.05 -3.85
C ASN A 334 -1.93 15.21 -5.13
N LEU A 335 -3.09 15.17 -5.77
CA LEU A 335 -3.28 14.41 -7.00
C LEU A 335 -3.15 15.32 -8.21
N SER A 336 -2.10 15.06 -9.00
CA SER A 336 -1.92 15.60 -10.33
C SER A 336 -1.53 14.47 -11.26
N SER A 337 -2.29 14.28 -12.33
CA SER A 337 -1.99 13.28 -13.35
C SER A 337 -2.28 13.83 -14.73
N THR A 338 -1.58 13.31 -15.75
CA THR A 338 -1.82 13.68 -17.15
C THR A 338 -3.28 13.51 -17.56
N SER A 339 -3.97 12.52 -17.01
CA SER A 339 -5.42 12.35 -17.22
C SER A 339 -6.26 13.45 -16.56
N THR A 340 -5.85 13.98 -15.41
CA THR A 340 -6.55 15.08 -14.73
C THR A 340 -6.32 16.37 -15.50
N ILE A 341 -5.09 16.63 -15.92
CA ILE A 341 -4.72 17.75 -16.77
C ILE A 341 -5.51 17.72 -18.08
N LEU A 342 -5.57 16.56 -18.76
CA LEU A 342 -6.30 16.45 -20.03
C LEU A 342 -7.80 16.71 -19.85
N LYS A 343 -8.42 16.17 -18.79
CA LYS A 343 -9.84 16.44 -18.48
C LYS A 343 -10.09 17.92 -18.21
N TYR A 344 -9.22 18.55 -17.43
CA TYR A 344 -9.28 19.98 -17.17
C TYR A 344 -9.18 20.77 -18.49
N MET A 345 -8.22 20.44 -19.35
CA MET A 345 -8.06 21.07 -20.67
C MET A 345 -9.30 20.89 -21.55
N THR A 346 -9.92 19.70 -21.56
CA THR A 346 -11.17 19.46 -22.28
C THR A 346 -12.30 20.33 -21.75
N ILE A 347 -12.48 20.43 -20.43
CA ILE A 347 -13.52 21.27 -19.83
C ILE A 347 -13.25 22.75 -20.12
N ALA A 348 -12.01 23.22 -19.97
CA ALA A 348 -11.63 24.59 -20.27
C ALA A 348 -11.90 24.95 -21.74
N PHE A 349 -11.59 24.03 -22.66
CA PHE A 349 -11.91 24.18 -24.08
C PHE A 349 -13.41 24.28 -24.34
N LEU A 350 -14.22 23.39 -23.73
CA LEU A 350 -15.68 23.42 -23.88
C LEU A 350 -16.32 24.71 -23.32
N VAL A 351 -15.83 25.18 -22.17
CA VAL A 351 -16.28 26.47 -21.59
C VAL A 351 -15.90 27.63 -22.52
N GLY A 352 -14.69 27.61 -23.09
CA GLY A 352 -14.26 28.59 -24.08
C GLY A 352 -15.13 28.59 -25.35
N LEU A 353 -15.46 27.41 -25.87
CA LEU A 353 -16.38 27.26 -27.00
C LEU A 353 -17.77 27.83 -26.68
N LEU A 354 -18.33 27.49 -25.52
CA LEU A 354 -19.64 27.96 -25.11
C LEU A 354 -19.66 29.49 -24.93
N GLY A 355 -18.61 30.05 -24.31
CA GLY A 355 -18.47 31.50 -24.15
C GLY A 355 -18.40 32.24 -25.50
N SER A 356 -17.66 31.68 -26.47
CA SER A 356 -17.58 32.22 -27.83
C SER A 356 -18.95 32.19 -28.54
N LEU A 357 -19.66 31.06 -28.46
CA LEU A 357 -21.00 30.92 -29.05
C LEU A 357 -22.02 31.91 -28.44
N ILE A 358 -22.02 32.05 -27.12
CA ILE A 358 -22.86 33.03 -26.42
C ILE A 358 -22.50 34.46 -26.84
N GLY A 359 -21.20 34.78 -26.90
CA GLY A 359 -20.73 36.09 -27.36
C GLY A 359 -21.18 36.42 -28.78
N SER A 360 -21.04 35.47 -29.71
CA SER A 360 -21.53 35.63 -31.10
C SER A 360 -23.05 35.78 -31.16
N PHE A 361 -23.81 35.02 -30.35
CA PHE A 361 -25.26 35.16 -30.27
C PHE A 361 -25.67 36.56 -29.79
N ILE A 362 -25.01 37.08 -28.75
CA ILE A 362 -25.31 38.42 -28.20
C ILE A 362 -24.96 39.51 -29.21
N TYR A 363 -23.81 39.40 -29.87
CA TYR A 363 -23.31 40.47 -30.77
C TYR A 363 -24.02 40.50 -32.13
N THR A 364 -24.38 39.34 -32.68
CA THR A 364 -24.87 39.19 -34.08
C THR A 364 -26.22 38.51 -34.20
N GLY A 365 -26.88 38.15 -33.09
CA GLY A 365 -28.14 37.42 -33.12
C GLY A 365 -28.01 35.99 -33.67
N PRO A 366 -29.11 35.35 -34.11
CA PRO A 366 -29.12 33.98 -34.61
C PRO A 366 -28.20 33.75 -35.83
N GLU A 367 -28.03 34.76 -36.68
CA GLU A 367 -27.19 34.70 -37.90
C GLU A 367 -25.69 34.58 -37.57
N GLY A 368 -25.26 35.07 -36.39
CA GLY A 368 -23.90 34.91 -35.90
C GLY A 368 -23.53 33.46 -35.57
N ILE A 369 -24.50 32.67 -35.11
CA ILE A 369 -24.28 31.26 -34.75
C ILE A 369 -24.07 30.41 -36.01
N THR A 370 -24.85 30.65 -37.07
CA THR A 370 -24.72 29.94 -38.34
C THR A 370 -23.37 30.23 -39.01
N SER A 371 -22.94 31.50 -39.01
CA SER A 371 -21.65 31.89 -39.59
C SER A 371 -20.45 31.33 -38.79
N ALA A 372 -20.56 31.25 -37.46
CA ALA A 372 -19.56 30.55 -36.65
C ALA A 372 -19.50 29.06 -37.02
N LYS A 373 -20.64 28.36 -37.04
CA LYS A 373 -20.72 26.93 -37.37
C LYS A 373 -20.07 26.60 -38.72
N GLU A 374 -20.28 27.43 -39.74
CA GLU A 374 -19.66 27.28 -41.06
C GLU A 374 -18.13 27.41 -41.01
N LYS A 375 -17.60 28.45 -40.35
CA LYS A 375 -16.14 28.65 -40.20
C LYS A 375 -15.47 27.49 -39.44
N TRP A 376 -16.11 26.97 -38.41
CA TRP A 376 -15.61 25.81 -37.67
C TRP A 376 -15.64 24.53 -38.50
N SER A 377 -16.67 24.33 -39.31
CA SER A 377 -16.76 23.17 -40.21
C SER A 377 -15.65 23.16 -41.26
N LEU A 378 -15.25 24.33 -41.77
CA LEU A 378 -14.12 24.48 -42.69
C LEU A 378 -12.77 24.18 -42.03
N TRP A 379 -12.58 24.55 -40.76
CA TRP A 379 -11.33 24.30 -40.03
C TRP A 379 -11.13 22.83 -39.64
N LEU A 380 -12.22 22.07 -39.46
CA LEU A 380 -12.18 20.64 -39.10
C LEU A 380 -12.06 19.70 -40.31
N GLN A 381 -12.11 20.22 -41.54
CA GLN A 381 -11.84 19.41 -42.72
C GLN A 381 -10.32 19.18 -42.83
N PRO A 382 -9.85 17.92 -42.96
CA PRO A 382 -8.44 17.67 -43.21
C PRO A 382 -8.09 18.28 -44.56
N ASN A 383 -7.14 19.22 -44.59
CA ASN A 383 -6.60 19.77 -45.83
C ASN A 383 -6.05 18.62 -46.69
N THR A 384 -6.82 18.17 -47.67
CA THR A 384 -6.32 17.37 -48.79
C THR A 384 -5.48 18.30 -49.65
N VAL A 385 -4.18 18.33 -49.38
CA VAL A 385 -3.22 18.93 -50.30
C VAL A 385 -3.04 17.94 -51.45
N ASP A 386 -3.79 18.15 -52.53
CA ASP A 386 -3.54 17.49 -53.81
C ASP A 386 -2.23 18.03 -54.39
N ILE A 387 -1.15 17.27 -54.25
CA ILE A 387 0.10 17.51 -54.97
C ILE A 387 -0.11 17.01 -56.40
N ALA A 388 -0.61 17.88 -57.28
CA ALA A 388 -0.61 17.65 -58.71
C ALA A 388 0.81 17.89 -59.27
N ILE A 389 1.49 16.82 -59.66
CA ILE A 389 2.72 16.88 -60.47
C ILE A 389 2.30 17.06 -61.94
N PRO A 390 2.67 18.15 -62.64
CA PRO A 390 2.32 18.28 -64.05
C PRO A 390 3.40 17.62 -64.92
N LEU A 391 2.97 16.68 -65.75
CA LEU A 391 3.74 16.07 -66.84
C LEU A 391 3.52 16.86 -68.14
N SER A 392 4.62 17.43 -68.65
CA SER A 392 4.96 17.66 -70.07
C SER A 392 4.15 18.68 -70.91
N LYS A 393 4.79 19.68 -71.54
CA LYS A 393 5.37 19.65 -72.92
C LYS A 393 5.65 21.07 -73.46
N ASN A 394 6.84 21.20 -74.03
CA ASN A 394 7.38 22.12 -75.05
C ASN A 394 6.50 23.24 -75.62
N VAL A 395 7.06 24.47 -75.64
CA VAL A 395 7.10 25.37 -76.82
C VAL A 395 8.43 26.14 -76.80
N GLU A 396 9.05 26.23 -77.98
CA GLU A 396 10.30 26.94 -78.36
C GLU A 396 10.20 28.46 -78.24
N GLU A 397 11.30 29.16 -77.91
CA GLU A 397 11.99 30.08 -78.85
C GLU A 397 13.25 30.74 -78.26
N LYS A 398 14.32 30.65 -79.05
CA LYS A 398 15.39 31.63 -79.34
C LYS A 398 16.47 32.01 -78.33
N GLU A 399 17.64 31.40 -78.60
CA GLU A 399 19.00 31.94 -78.71
C GLU A 399 19.24 33.44 -78.45
N GLU A 400 20.18 33.71 -77.53
CA GLU A 400 21.37 34.52 -77.83
C GLU A 400 22.52 34.12 -76.87
N MET A 401 23.68 33.82 -77.46
CA MET A 401 24.99 33.54 -76.84
C MET A 401 25.89 34.79 -77.07
N PRO A 402 27.17 34.82 -76.60
CA PRO A 402 27.76 34.34 -75.34
C PRO A 402 28.66 35.44 -74.71
N GLN A 403 29.23 35.21 -73.52
CA GLN A 403 30.68 35.31 -73.33
C GLN A 403 31.16 34.84 -71.95
N SER A 404 32.30 34.17 -72.03
CA SER A 404 33.13 33.49 -71.04
C SER A 404 33.86 34.41 -70.06
N VAL A 405 34.05 33.98 -68.81
CA VAL A 405 35.35 34.11 -68.10
C VAL A 405 35.56 32.92 -67.13
N SER A 406 36.72 32.28 -67.33
CA SER A 406 37.55 31.37 -66.51
C SER A 406 37.50 31.57 -64.98
N ALA A 407 37.43 30.55 -64.12
CA ALA A 407 38.45 29.55 -63.71
C ALA A 407 39.03 29.87 -62.31
N SER A 408 38.95 28.85 -61.44
CA SER A 408 39.93 28.40 -60.43
C SER A 408 40.80 29.44 -59.70
N GLU A 409 40.76 29.42 -58.37
CA GLU A 409 41.93 29.04 -57.57
C GLU A 409 41.59 28.75 -56.09
N THR A 410 41.99 27.55 -55.67
CA THR A 410 42.37 27.11 -54.32
C THR A 410 43.30 28.10 -53.61
N ILE A 411 43.31 28.10 -52.27
CA ILE A 411 44.50 27.90 -51.41
C ILE A 411 44.09 27.97 -49.92
N ASN A 412 44.46 26.90 -49.21
CA ASN A 412 44.73 26.71 -47.77
C ASN A 412 43.69 27.02 -46.70
#